data_AF-A0A9Q9SFF4-F1
#
_entry.id   AF-A0A9Q9SFF4-F1
#
_cell.length_a   1.000
_cell.length_b   1.000
_cell.length_c   1.000
_cell.angle_alpha   90.00
_cell.angle_beta   90.00
_cell.angle_gamma   90.00
#
_symmetry.space_group_name_H-M   'P 1'
#
loop_
_entity.id
_entity.type
_entity.pdbx_description
1 polymer ?
#
loop_
_entity_poly.entity_id
_entity_poly.type
_entity_poly.pdbx_seq_one_letter_code
_entity_poly.pdbx_strand_id
1 'polypeptide(L)'
;MSRQIRMTFRTMGIAMSVVGALAGCVVGPTNSSYPQPQLVAAQKDANARYTQTLTSFIAFASNAKSDSRARILEAYQGVLYQYSLAAVSYVQLVYPSMQALPPALQPLPAPAGTPTIADVDRDYEHMLGMKVAMWDIGTAALWGKTSKMSIPRYRGAISPSMPVTPPLPPFQDARDPKYARLVAMTKQVEDAQTAEFEQKRQADSREIARAINAPKGSSYSAPQQQQGVQRWCTQSGGGVIGRVPC
;
A
#
# COMPACT_ATOMS: atom_id res chain seq x y z
N MET A 1 -38.34 41.88 -26.64
CA MET A 1 -38.86 42.23 -25.30
C MET A 1 -39.12 40.95 -24.51
N SER A 2 -38.31 40.64 -23.49
CA SER A 2 -38.77 39.87 -22.33
C SER A 2 -37.77 40.04 -21.17
N ARG A 3 -38.31 39.98 -19.97
CA ARG A 3 -37.91 40.70 -18.75
C ARG A 3 -36.79 40.04 -17.96
N GLN A 4 -36.00 40.88 -17.28
CA GLN A 4 -35.25 40.52 -16.08
C GLN A 4 -36.21 40.06 -14.98
N ILE A 5 -35.81 39.02 -14.22
CA ILE A 5 -36.21 38.86 -12.83
C ILE A 5 -34.96 38.44 -12.03
N ARG A 6 -34.52 39.33 -11.14
CA ARG A 6 -33.71 39.00 -9.96
C ARG A 6 -34.62 38.34 -8.92
N MET A 7 -34.14 37.34 -8.21
CA MET A 7 -34.54 37.13 -6.80
C MET A 7 -33.34 36.70 -5.95
N THR A 8 -33.06 37.52 -4.95
CA THR A 8 -32.22 37.29 -3.79
C THR A 8 -33.09 36.71 -2.68
N PHE A 9 -32.63 35.71 -1.94
CA PHE A 9 -33.09 35.48 -0.56
C PHE A 9 -31.91 34.99 0.31
N ARG A 10 -31.66 35.74 1.39
CA ARG A 10 -30.86 35.39 2.57
C ARG A 10 -31.83 34.97 3.68
N THR A 11 -31.50 33.92 4.45
CA THR A 11 -31.74 33.70 5.91
C THR A 11 -31.46 32.21 6.22
N MET A 12 -30.53 31.81 7.11
CA MET A 12 -30.42 31.92 8.58
C MET A 12 -31.37 30.97 9.36
N GLY A 13 -30.80 30.09 10.21
CA GLY A 13 -31.48 29.22 11.19
C GLY A 13 -30.80 27.83 11.28
N ILE A 14 -29.80 27.62 12.15
CA ILE A 14 -29.84 27.31 13.60
C ILE A 14 -30.57 25.99 13.94
N ALA A 15 -29.74 24.99 14.30
CA ALA A 15 -29.85 23.91 15.28
C ALA A 15 -31.20 23.25 15.61
N MET A 16 -31.23 21.91 15.48
CA MET A 16 -31.92 21.02 16.41
C MET A 16 -31.06 19.77 16.66
N SER A 17 -30.59 19.69 17.89
CA SER A 17 -29.91 18.59 18.55
C SER A 17 -30.80 17.36 18.71
N VAL A 18 -30.31 16.18 18.31
CA VAL A 18 -30.83 14.90 18.80
C VAL A 18 -29.77 14.30 19.72
N VAL A 19 -29.97 14.52 21.02
CA VAL A 19 -29.33 13.75 22.09
C VAL A 19 -30.14 12.47 22.23
N GLY A 20 -29.59 11.37 21.73
CA GLY A 20 -30.08 10.01 21.99
C GLY A 20 -28.99 9.24 22.71
N ALA A 21 -29.06 9.23 24.04
CA ALA A 21 -28.21 8.42 24.88
C ALA A 21 -28.52 6.93 24.66
N LEU A 22 -27.60 6.23 23.99
CA LEU A 22 -27.47 4.78 24.14
C LEU A 22 -26.17 4.51 24.86
N ALA A 23 -26.32 4.20 26.14
CA ALA A 23 -25.30 3.56 26.95
C ALA A 23 -24.85 2.26 26.26
N GLY A 24 -23.57 2.17 25.96
CA GLY A 24 -22.94 0.97 25.43
C GLY A 24 -21.44 1.23 25.35
N CYS A 25 -20.69 0.64 26.29
CA CYS A 25 -19.24 0.57 26.40
C CYS A 25 -18.45 1.72 25.77
N VAL A 26 -17.79 2.53 26.61
CA VAL A 26 -16.57 3.25 26.22
C VAL A 26 -15.57 2.19 25.76
N VAL A 27 -15.59 1.90 24.46
CA VAL A 27 -14.44 1.38 23.76
C VAL A 27 -13.46 2.53 23.82
N GLY A 28 -12.59 2.52 24.85
CA GLY A 28 -11.40 3.37 24.87
C GLY A 28 -10.71 3.25 23.50
N PRO A 29 -9.96 4.27 23.03
CA PRO A 29 -9.43 4.29 21.69
C PRO A 29 -8.78 2.93 21.42
N THR A 30 -9.46 2.12 20.62
CA THR A 30 -8.87 0.87 20.19
C THR A 30 -7.76 1.37 19.30
N ASN A 31 -6.54 1.27 19.82
CA ASN A 31 -5.34 1.11 19.02
C ASN A 31 -5.54 -0.18 18.21
N SER A 32 -6.53 -0.21 17.32
CA SER A 32 -6.73 -1.26 16.37
C SER A 32 -5.61 -1.06 15.36
N SER A 33 -4.47 -1.67 15.68
CA SER A 33 -3.27 -1.76 14.86
C SER A 33 -3.51 -2.64 13.62
N TYR A 34 -4.78 -2.80 13.23
CA TYR A 34 -5.25 -3.62 12.13
C TYR A 34 -5.75 -2.70 11.01
N PRO A 35 -5.50 -3.05 9.74
CA PRO A 35 -5.94 -2.22 8.63
C PRO A 35 -7.45 -2.06 8.64
N GLN A 36 -7.92 -0.83 8.47
CA GLN A 36 -9.35 -0.57 8.33
C GLN A 36 -9.85 -1.21 7.03
N PRO A 37 -10.92 -2.04 7.06
CA PRO A 37 -11.42 -2.73 5.87
C PRO A 37 -11.74 -1.77 4.72
N GLN A 38 -12.21 -0.56 5.03
CA GLN A 38 -12.52 0.48 4.06
C GLN A 38 -11.27 0.95 3.29
N LEU A 39 -10.13 1.12 3.97
CA LEU A 39 -8.87 1.52 3.32
C LEU A 39 -8.30 0.39 2.45
N VAL A 40 -8.45 -0.87 2.87
CA VAL A 40 -8.05 -2.03 2.07
C VAL A 40 -8.88 -2.10 0.79
N ALA A 41 -10.21 -1.92 0.89
CA ALA A 41 -11.08 -1.90 -0.28
C ALA A 41 -10.74 -0.73 -1.22
N ALA A 42 -10.57 0.48 -0.66
CA ALA A 42 -10.20 1.66 -1.45
C ALA A 42 -8.88 1.48 -2.21
N GLN A 43 -7.86 0.89 -1.56
CA GLN A 43 -6.57 0.61 -2.20
C GLN A 43 -6.71 -0.43 -3.30
N LYS A 44 -7.47 -1.50 -3.09
CA LYS A 44 -7.74 -2.50 -4.13
C LYS A 44 -8.44 -1.89 -5.33
N ASP A 45 -9.48 -1.08 -5.10
CA ASP A 45 -10.24 -0.43 -6.17
C ASP A 45 -9.39 0.59 -6.93
N ALA A 46 -8.59 1.39 -6.23
CA ALA A 46 -7.69 2.35 -6.86
C ALA A 46 -6.62 1.67 -7.71
N ASN A 47 -6.01 0.59 -7.19
CA ASN A 47 -4.99 -0.15 -7.93
C ASN A 47 -5.58 -0.93 -9.11
N ALA A 48 -6.80 -1.47 -8.98
CA ALA A 48 -7.52 -2.11 -10.08
C ALA A 48 -7.84 -1.12 -11.20
N ARG A 49 -8.36 0.07 -10.85
CA ARG A 49 -8.59 1.16 -11.82
C ARG A 49 -7.30 1.55 -12.54
N TYR A 50 -6.21 1.79 -11.79
CA TYR A 50 -4.92 2.10 -12.38
C TYR A 50 -4.44 1.00 -13.34
N THR A 51 -4.48 -0.26 -12.91
CA THR A 51 -4.03 -1.40 -13.73
C THR A 51 -4.85 -1.53 -15.01
N GLN A 52 -6.17 -1.33 -14.91
CA GLN A 52 -7.06 -1.30 -16.07
C GLN A 52 -6.67 -0.17 -17.02
N THR A 53 -6.52 1.06 -16.53
CA THR A 53 -6.12 2.23 -17.34
C THR A 53 -4.77 2.01 -18.02
N LEU A 54 -3.78 1.50 -17.29
CA LEU A 54 -2.45 1.18 -17.84
C LEU A 54 -2.54 0.13 -18.94
N THR A 55 -3.25 -0.96 -18.70
CA THR A 55 -3.39 -2.05 -19.68
C THR A 55 -4.12 -1.57 -20.94
N SER A 56 -5.19 -0.79 -20.77
CA SER A 56 -5.91 -0.15 -21.87
C SER A 56 -5.02 0.82 -22.65
N PHE A 57 -4.19 1.62 -21.97
CA PHE A 57 -3.24 2.50 -22.64
C PHE A 57 -2.20 1.72 -23.45
N ILE A 58 -1.59 0.66 -22.88
CA ILE A 58 -0.60 -0.15 -23.59
C ILE A 58 -1.21 -0.77 -24.85
N ALA A 59 -2.40 -1.37 -24.72
CA ALA A 59 -3.12 -1.95 -25.84
C ALA A 59 -3.52 -0.90 -26.90
N PHE A 60 -3.92 0.29 -26.46
CA PHE A 60 -4.21 1.41 -27.34
C PHE A 60 -2.96 1.86 -28.10
N ALA A 61 -1.89 2.22 -27.38
CA ALA A 61 -0.65 2.73 -27.93
C ALA A 61 0.03 1.75 -28.90
N SER A 62 -0.06 0.45 -28.65
CA SER A 62 0.47 -0.57 -29.57
C SER A 62 -0.27 -0.65 -30.91
N ASN A 63 -1.53 -0.23 -30.96
CA ASN A 63 -2.40 -0.34 -32.14
C ASN A 63 -2.66 1.01 -32.83
N ALA A 64 -2.11 2.10 -32.30
CA ALA A 64 -2.48 3.47 -32.61
C ALA A 64 -1.95 4.02 -33.96
N LYS A 65 -1.88 3.18 -35.01
CA LYS A 65 -1.28 3.51 -36.32
C LYS A 65 -1.80 4.81 -36.97
N SER A 66 -3.02 5.22 -36.62
CA SER A 66 -3.68 6.43 -37.16
C SER A 66 -4.15 7.41 -36.08
N ASP A 67 -3.89 7.16 -34.80
CA ASP A 67 -4.33 8.09 -33.76
C ASP A 67 -3.46 9.33 -33.71
N SER A 68 -4.09 10.45 -33.36
CA SER A 68 -3.36 11.70 -33.20
C SER A 68 -2.46 11.65 -31.98
N ARG A 69 -1.28 12.26 -32.08
CA ARG A 69 -0.35 12.49 -30.97
C ARG A 69 -1.05 13.03 -29.73
N ALA A 70 -2.03 13.92 -29.91
CA ALA A 70 -2.87 14.47 -28.86
C ALA A 70 -3.58 13.37 -28.04
N ARG A 71 -4.27 12.43 -28.71
CA ARG A 71 -5.00 11.34 -28.02
C ARG A 71 -4.08 10.43 -27.22
N ILE A 72 -2.89 10.13 -27.74
CA ILE A 72 -1.92 9.29 -27.03
C ILE A 72 -1.38 10.02 -25.80
N LEU A 73 -1.11 11.33 -25.90
CA LEU A 73 -0.68 12.13 -24.75
C LEU A 73 -1.80 12.27 -23.70
N GLU A 74 -3.06 12.47 -24.12
CA GLU A 74 -4.24 12.49 -23.23
C GLU A 74 -4.42 11.16 -22.48
N ALA A 75 -4.35 10.04 -23.21
CA ALA A 75 -4.46 8.72 -22.62
C ALA A 75 -3.34 8.44 -21.61
N TYR A 76 -2.12 8.85 -21.94
CA TYR A 76 -0.97 8.69 -21.06
C TYR A 76 -1.05 9.59 -19.81
N GLN A 77 -1.50 10.85 -19.93
CA GLN A 77 -1.77 11.69 -18.77
C GLN A 77 -2.82 11.05 -17.85
N GLY A 78 -3.83 10.39 -18.43
CA GLY A 78 -4.80 9.58 -17.68
C GLY A 78 -4.15 8.45 -16.88
N VAL A 79 -3.15 7.77 -17.43
CA VAL A 79 -2.37 6.74 -16.71
C VAL A 79 -1.64 7.35 -15.52
N LEU A 80 -0.93 8.47 -15.71
CA LEU A 80 -0.19 9.14 -14.64
C LEU A 80 -1.11 9.62 -13.52
N TYR A 81 -2.27 10.20 -13.88
CA TYR A 81 -3.28 10.60 -12.93
C TYR A 81 -3.78 9.42 -12.08
N GLN A 82 -4.16 8.30 -12.72
CA GLN A 82 -4.62 7.12 -11.98
C GLN A 82 -3.52 6.49 -11.12
N TYR A 83 -2.26 6.52 -11.57
CA TYR A 83 -1.12 6.13 -10.74
C TYR A 83 -1.05 6.97 -9.47
N SER A 84 -1.18 8.30 -9.59
CA SER A 84 -1.10 9.22 -8.46
C SER A 84 -2.17 8.91 -7.40
N LEU A 85 -3.40 8.58 -7.82
CA LEU A 85 -4.48 8.18 -6.92
C LEU A 85 -4.20 6.83 -6.24
N ALA A 86 -3.69 5.85 -7.00
CA ALA A 86 -3.32 4.54 -6.46
C ALA A 86 -2.17 4.64 -5.45
N ALA A 87 -1.18 5.49 -5.71
CA ALA A 87 -0.05 5.74 -4.81
C ALA A 87 -0.51 6.38 -3.48
N VAL A 88 -1.37 7.40 -3.54
CA VAL A 88 -1.95 8.02 -2.34
C VAL A 88 -2.77 7.01 -1.53
N SER A 89 -3.60 6.21 -2.21
CA SER A 89 -4.41 5.19 -1.54
C SER A 89 -3.57 4.10 -0.87
N TYR A 90 -2.47 3.69 -1.50
CA TYR A 90 -1.49 2.78 -0.89
C TYR A 90 -0.90 3.39 0.39
N VAL A 91 -0.43 4.64 0.34
CA VAL A 91 0.17 5.32 1.50
C VAL A 91 -0.83 5.46 2.64
N GLN A 92 -2.07 5.84 2.35
CA GLN A 92 -3.13 5.96 3.37
C GLN A 92 -3.45 4.61 4.02
N LEU A 93 -3.35 3.50 3.28
CA LEU A 93 -3.54 2.17 3.83
C LEU A 93 -2.40 1.77 4.79
N VAL A 94 -1.14 2.02 4.42
CA VAL A 94 0.02 1.60 5.23
C VAL A 94 0.35 2.58 6.34
N TYR A 95 -0.04 3.85 6.22
CA TYR A 95 0.20 4.90 7.19
C TYR A 95 -1.05 5.80 7.37
N PRO A 96 -2.13 5.27 7.99
CA PRO A 96 -3.43 5.96 8.08
C PRO A 96 -3.44 7.17 9.02
N SER A 97 -2.48 7.27 9.95
CA SER A 97 -2.37 8.38 10.90
C SER A 97 -1.64 9.61 10.34
N MET A 98 -1.25 9.59 9.06
CA MET A 98 -0.64 10.73 8.40
C MET A 98 -1.68 11.87 8.24
N GLN A 99 -1.44 12.99 8.92
CA GLN A 99 -2.34 14.15 8.90
C GLN A 99 -2.28 14.93 7.57
N ALA A 100 -1.12 14.97 6.92
CA ALA A 100 -0.92 15.63 5.64
C ALA A 100 0.05 14.83 4.77
N LEU A 101 -0.28 14.70 3.48
CA LEU A 101 0.59 14.06 2.51
C LEU A 101 1.83 14.93 2.25
N PRO A 102 3.05 14.34 2.23
CA PRO A 102 4.25 15.01 1.76
C PRO A 102 4.01 15.67 0.40
N PRO A 103 4.71 16.77 0.07
CA PRO A 103 4.57 17.44 -1.23
C PRO A 103 4.77 16.49 -2.42
N ALA A 104 5.72 15.55 -2.29
CA ALA A 104 6.00 14.54 -3.30
C ALA A 104 4.88 13.50 -3.48
N LEU A 105 3.88 13.44 -2.58
CA LEU A 105 2.72 12.54 -2.65
C LEU A 105 1.41 13.28 -2.92
N GLN A 106 1.46 14.56 -3.27
CA GLN A 106 0.28 15.26 -3.73
C GLN A 106 -0.20 14.62 -5.04
N PRO A 107 -1.50 14.31 -5.18
CA PRO A 107 -2.02 13.72 -6.40
C PRO A 107 -1.88 14.70 -7.57
N LEU A 108 -1.72 14.17 -8.78
CA LEU A 108 -1.72 14.98 -9.99
C LEU A 108 -3.11 15.62 -10.19
N PRO A 109 -3.18 16.82 -10.80
CA PRO A 109 -4.47 17.39 -11.17
C PRO A 109 -5.22 16.46 -12.12
N ALA A 110 -6.55 16.49 -12.04
CA ALA A 110 -7.37 15.76 -12.99
C ALA A 110 -7.04 16.24 -14.42
N PRO A 111 -6.91 15.32 -15.40
CA PRO A 111 -6.60 15.69 -16.78
C PRO A 111 -7.60 16.72 -17.30
N ALA A 112 -7.08 17.83 -17.80
CA ALA A 112 -7.87 18.94 -18.31
C ALA A 112 -7.24 19.47 -19.60
N GLY A 113 -7.98 19.33 -20.71
CA GLY A 113 -7.49 19.69 -22.05
C GLY A 113 -6.47 18.70 -22.61
N THR A 114 -5.89 19.07 -23.76
CA THR A 114 -4.88 18.26 -24.44
C THR A 114 -3.49 18.62 -23.89
N PRO A 115 -2.77 17.67 -23.26
CA PRO A 115 -1.45 17.94 -22.68
C PRO A 115 -0.38 18.05 -23.77
N THR A 116 0.65 18.85 -23.49
CA THR A 116 1.87 18.87 -24.30
C THR A 116 2.83 17.76 -23.84
N ILE A 117 3.89 17.48 -24.63
CA ILE A 117 4.96 16.58 -24.17
C ILE A 117 5.60 17.09 -22.88
N ALA A 118 5.82 18.40 -22.77
CA ALA A 118 6.44 18.99 -21.59
C ALA A 118 5.57 18.85 -20.33
N ASP A 119 4.23 18.82 -20.48
CA ASP A 119 3.32 18.57 -19.36
C ASP A 119 3.42 17.12 -18.91
N VAL A 120 3.41 16.19 -19.86
CA VAL A 120 3.55 14.76 -19.58
C VAL A 120 4.90 14.42 -18.95
N ASP A 121 6.00 15.02 -19.43
CA ASP A 121 7.33 14.85 -18.85
C ASP A 121 7.38 15.34 -17.40
N ARG A 122 6.79 16.51 -17.13
CA ARG A 122 6.69 17.08 -15.78
C ARG A 122 5.86 16.18 -14.85
N ASP A 123 4.71 15.71 -15.33
CA ASP A 123 3.84 14.80 -14.57
C ASP A 123 4.55 13.46 -14.29
N TYR A 124 5.40 13.00 -15.22
CA TYR A 124 6.22 11.81 -15.03
C TYR A 124 7.35 12.02 -14.01
N GLU A 125 8.05 13.16 -14.02
CA GLU A 125 9.02 13.50 -12.97
C GLU A 125 8.36 13.52 -11.58
N HIS A 126 7.17 14.11 -11.48
CA HIS A 126 6.40 14.12 -10.23
C HIS A 126 6.03 12.70 -9.80
N MET A 127 5.59 11.86 -10.73
CA MET A 127 5.31 10.44 -10.49
C MET A 127 6.53 9.68 -9.94
N LEU A 128 7.74 9.93 -10.48
CA LEU A 128 8.97 9.35 -9.92
C LEU A 128 9.22 9.79 -8.48
N GLY A 129 8.92 11.05 -8.15
CA GLY A 129 8.94 11.55 -6.77
C GLY A 129 7.94 10.82 -5.87
N MET A 130 6.72 10.61 -6.35
CA MET A 130 5.70 9.80 -5.65
C MET A 130 6.19 8.37 -5.41
N LYS A 131 6.80 7.75 -6.41
CA LYS A 131 7.34 6.38 -6.33
C LYS A 131 8.40 6.25 -5.23
N VAL A 132 9.32 7.20 -5.13
CA VAL A 132 10.35 7.22 -4.07
C VAL A 132 9.70 7.37 -2.70
N ALA A 133 8.84 8.37 -2.52
CA ALA A 133 8.18 8.62 -1.22
C ALA A 133 7.29 7.45 -0.78
N MET A 134 6.56 6.85 -1.72
CA MET A 134 5.73 5.67 -1.48
C MET A 134 6.58 4.47 -1.06
N TRP A 135 7.73 4.26 -1.72
CA TRP A 135 8.65 3.19 -1.37
C TRP A 135 9.23 3.36 0.03
N ASP A 136 9.69 4.55 0.40
CA ASP A 136 10.22 4.84 1.73
C ASP A 136 9.19 4.59 2.83
N ILE A 137 7.94 5.03 2.61
CA ILE A 137 6.85 4.79 3.56
C ILE A 137 6.48 3.30 3.62
N GLY A 138 6.33 2.65 2.46
CA GLY A 138 5.92 1.26 2.38
C GLY A 138 6.94 0.31 2.97
N THR A 139 8.23 0.51 2.71
CA THR A 139 9.31 -0.28 3.30
C THR A 139 9.42 -0.06 4.81
N ALA A 140 9.24 1.16 5.30
CA ALA A 140 9.16 1.43 6.73
C ALA A 140 7.96 0.71 7.39
N ALA A 141 6.78 0.79 6.77
CA ALA A 141 5.57 0.16 7.28
C ALA A 141 5.63 -1.38 7.24
N LEU A 142 6.21 -1.97 6.19
CA LEU A 142 6.25 -3.43 6.01
C LEU A 142 7.44 -4.08 6.71
N TRP A 143 8.63 -3.50 6.60
CA TRP A 143 9.88 -4.08 7.11
C TRP A 143 10.29 -3.51 8.46
N GLY A 144 9.67 -2.43 8.93
CA GLY A 144 10.01 -1.82 10.21
C GLY A 144 11.37 -1.12 10.20
N LYS A 145 11.81 -0.59 9.04
CA LYS A 145 13.03 0.23 8.97
C LYS A 145 12.97 1.35 10.02
N THR A 146 14.12 1.72 10.58
CA THR A 146 14.30 2.88 11.47
C THR A 146 14.11 4.18 10.70
N SER A 147 12.90 4.40 10.20
CA SER A 147 12.53 5.68 9.62
C SER A 147 12.59 6.73 10.72
N LYS A 148 13.12 7.92 10.39
CA LYS A 148 13.00 9.09 11.27
C LYS A 148 11.53 9.47 11.48
N MET A 149 10.63 9.03 10.59
CA MET A 149 9.19 9.14 10.75
C MET A 149 8.69 7.93 11.55
N SER A 150 7.88 8.18 12.58
CA SER A 150 7.24 7.14 13.39
C SER A 150 6.11 6.46 12.61
N ILE A 151 6.48 5.68 11.58
CA ILE A 151 5.55 4.96 10.72
C ILE A 151 5.18 3.65 11.44
N PRO A 152 3.90 3.42 11.77
CA PRO A 152 3.48 2.20 12.42
C PRO A 152 3.67 1.00 11.47
N ARG A 153 4.05 -0.15 12.04
CA ARG A 153 4.15 -1.39 11.26
C ARG A 153 2.77 -1.82 10.77
N TYR A 154 2.64 -2.06 9.47
CA TYR A 154 1.42 -2.60 8.87
C TYR A 154 1.20 -4.05 9.34
N ARG A 155 0.00 -4.35 9.86
CA ARG A 155 -0.36 -5.70 10.38
C ARG A 155 -1.53 -6.35 9.64
N GLY A 156 -1.78 -5.96 8.39
CA GLY A 156 -2.81 -6.60 7.58
C GLY A 156 -2.44 -8.04 7.21
N ALA A 157 -3.46 -8.89 7.10
CA ALA A 157 -3.28 -10.28 6.69
C ALA A 157 -2.74 -10.42 5.25
N ILE A 158 -3.01 -9.43 4.40
CA ILE A 158 -2.52 -9.37 3.02
C ILE A 158 -1.60 -8.17 2.90
N SER A 159 -0.38 -8.39 2.41
CA SER A 159 0.55 -7.29 2.10
C SER A 159 -0.01 -6.49 0.92
N PRO A 160 -0.23 -5.17 1.07
CA PRO A 160 -0.71 -4.35 -0.02
C PRO A 160 0.35 -4.27 -1.12
N SER A 161 -0.09 -4.32 -2.37
CA SER A 161 0.76 -4.15 -3.53
C SER A 161 0.94 -2.67 -3.85
N MET A 162 2.19 -2.25 -4.03
CA MET A 162 2.48 -0.95 -4.63
C MET A 162 2.03 -0.95 -6.10
N PRO A 163 1.47 0.15 -6.63
CA PRO A 163 1.17 0.28 -8.04
C PRO A 163 2.45 0.16 -8.88
N VAL A 164 2.36 -0.62 -9.96
CA VAL A 164 3.47 -0.83 -10.91
C VAL A 164 3.83 0.49 -11.57
N THR A 165 5.11 0.73 -11.84
CA THR A 165 5.55 1.96 -12.53
C THR A 165 5.04 1.98 -13.97
N PRO A 166 4.43 3.07 -14.45
CA PRO A 166 4.03 3.18 -15.85
C PRO A 166 5.27 3.25 -16.76
N PRO A 167 5.14 2.89 -18.05
CA PRO A 167 6.25 3.00 -19.02
C PRO A 167 6.69 4.45 -19.15
N LEU A 168 7.89 4.68 -19.69
CA LEU A 168 8.35 6.02 -20.06
C LEU A 168 7.33 6.71 -20.98
N PRO A 169 7.26 8.05 -20.97
CA PRO A 169 6.24 8.71 -21.77
C PRO A 169 6.41 8.47 -23.28
N PRO A 170 5.37 8.72 -24.08
CA PRO A 170 5.42 8.47 -25.51
C PRO A 170 6.05 9.65 -26.26
N PHE A 171 6.55 9.37 -27.47
CA PHE A 171 7.01 10.36 -28.46
C PHE A 171 8.24 11.20 -28.12
N GLN A 172 9.02 10.85 -27.11
CA GLN A 172 10.29 11.54 -26.90
C GLN A 172 11.37 11.09 -27.88
N ASP A 173 12.23 12.05 -28.24
CA ASP A 173 13.44 11.77 -28.99
C ASP A 173 14.53 11.29 -28.01
N ALA A 174 15.19 10.17 -28.33
CA ALA A 174 16.32 9.65 -27.55
C ALA A 174 17.50 10.65 -27.46
N ARG A 175 17.57 11.61 -28.38
CA ARG A 175 18.58 12.69 -28.39
C ARG A 175 18.17 13.90 -27.56
N ASP A 176 16.93 13.99 -27.09
CA ASP A 176 16.48 15.08 -26.24
C ASP A 176 17.12 14.93 -24.85
N PRO A 177 17.93 15.91 -24.40
CA PRO A 177 18.55 15.86 -23.08
C PRO A 177 17.53 15.79 -21.93
N LYS A 178 16.31 16.32 -22.11
CA LYS A 178 15.24 16.21 -21.11
C LYS A 178 14.76 14.77 -20.97
N TYR A 179 14.52 14.10 -22.10
CA TYR A 179 14.12 12.70 -22.06
C TYR A 179 15.24 11.80 -21.53
N ALA A 180 16.49 12.04 -21.93
CA ALA A 180 17.63 11.31 -21.39
C ALA A 180 17.73 11.45 -19.85
N ARG A 181 17.42 12.64 -19.31
CA ARG A 181 17.31 12.86 -17.87
C ARG A 181 16.19 12.04 -17.24
N LEU A 182 15.00 11.97 -17.86
CA LEU A 182 13.89 11.13 -17.37
C LEU A 182 14.29 9.66 -17.32
N VAL A 183 14.89 9.14 -18.39
CA VAL A 183 15.37 7.76 -18.46
C VAL A 183 16.37 7.47 -17.34
N ALA A 184 17.34 8.38 -17.14
CA ALA A 184 18.33 8.25 -16.08
C ALA A 184 17.69 8.27 -14.67
N MET A 185 16.72 9.16 -14.43
CA MET A 185 16.00 9.23 -13.16
C MET A 185 15.18 7.96 -12.90
N THR A 186 14.44 7.46 -13.90
CA THR A 186 13.70 6.20 -13.79
C THR A 186 14.62 5.06 -13.41
N LYS A 187 15.73 4.92 -14.14
CA LYS A 187 16.73 3.88 -13.89
C LYS A 187 17.34 4.02 -12.50
N GLN A 188 17.68 5.24 -12.07
CA GLN A 188 18.23 5.48 -10.74
C GLN A 188 17.27 5.04 -9.63
N VAL A 189 15.98 5.35 -9.77
CA VAL A 189 14.95 4.95 -8.80
C VAL A 189 14.79 3.43 -8.80
N GLU A 190 14.76 2.78 -9.96
CA GLU A 190 14.64 1.32 -10.08
C GLU A 190 15.84 0.57 -9.52
N ASP A 191 17.06 1.02 -9.83
CA ASP A 191 18.29 0.43 -9.35
C ASP A 191 18.39 0.58 -7.81
N ALA A 192 18.01 1.74 -7.26
CA ALA A 192 18.00 1.97 -5.81
C ALA A 192 17.02 1.05 -5.08
N GLN A 193 15.79 0.91 -5.58
CA GLN A 193 14.76 0.05 -4.99
C GLN A 193 15.13 -1.42 -5.10
N THR A 194 15.68 -1.84 -6.24
CA THR A 194 16.17 -3.21 -6.45
C THR A 194 17.29 -3.55 -5.47
N ALA A 195 18.29 -2.67 -5.36
CA ALA A 195 19.41 -2.86 -4.44
C ALA A 195 18.95 -2.96 -2.98
N GLU A 196 18.00 -2.13 -2.57
CA GLU A 196 17.42 -2.19 -1.22
C GLU A 196 16.66 -3.50 -0.96
N PHE A 197 15.88 -3.95 -1.94
CA PHE A 197 15.18 -5.23 -1.84
C PHE A 197 16.15 -6.40 -1.72
N GLU A 198 17.25 -6.40 -2.49
CA GLU A 198 18.30 -7.40 -2.40
C GLU A 198 19.00 -7.38 -1.05
N GLN A 199 19.32 -6.20 -0.52
CA GLN A 199 19.89 -6.06 0.82
C GLN A 199 18.97 -6.65 1.90
N LYS A 200 17.66 -6.38 1.82
CA LYS A 200 16.68 -6.95 2.75
C LYS A 200 16.63 -8.47 2.63
N ARG A 201 16.61 -9.01 1.41
CA ARG A 201 16.65 -10.45 1.15
C ARG A 201 17.91 -11.11 1.74
N GLN A 202 19.07 -10.47 1.61
CA GLN A 202 20.33 -10.95 2.20
C GLN A 202 20.34 -10.86 3.73
N ALA A 203 19.75 -9.81 4.30
CA ALA A 203 19.62 -9.68 5.75
C ALA A 203 18.73 -10.79 6.33
N ASP A 204 17.58 -11.03 5.70
CA ASP A 204 16.63 -12.07 6.13
C ASP A 204 17.23 -13.47 5.96
N SER A 205 17.97 -13.73 4.88
CA SER A 205 18.66 -15.02 4.70
C SER A 205 19.75 -15.26 5.74
N ARG A 206 20.50 -14.22 6.13
CA ARG A 206 21.48 -14.29 7.23
C ARG A 206 20.80 -14.53 8.57
N GLU A 207 19.66 -13.91 8.83
CA GLU A 207 18.90 -14.11 10.06
C GLU A 207 18.36 -15.54 10.16
N ILE A 208 17.79 -16.07 9.07
CA ILE A 208 17.36 -17.48 9.00
C ILE A 208 18.55 -18.42 9.19
N ALA A 209 19.67 -18.17 8.52
CA ALA A 209 20.88 -18.98 8.68
C ALA A 209 21.41 -18.94 10.12
N ARG A 210 21.38 -17.78 10.79
CA ARG A 210 21.73 -17.67 12.22
C ARG A 210 20.76 -18.43 13.10
N ALA A 211 19.45 -18.40 12.83
CA ALA A 211 18.46 -19.13 13.60
C ALA A 211 18.61 -20.66 13.44
N ILE A 212 18.95 -21.13 12.24
CA ILE A 212 19.23 -22.55 11.97
C ILE A 212 20.52 -23.00 12.65
N ASN A 213 21.57 -22.18 12.59
CA ASN A 213 22.90 -22.49 13.14
C ASN A 213 23.07 -22.07 14.61
N ALA A 214 22.05 -21.45 15.21
CA ALA A 214 22.08 -21.14 16.63
C ALA A 214 22.24 -22.47 17.38
N PRO A 215 23.27 -22.60 18.24
CA PRO A 215 23.41 -23.82 19.02
C PRO A 215 22.08 -24.04 19.75
N LYS A 216 21.47 -25.20 19.53
CA LYS A 216 20.36 -25.65 20.36
C LYS A 216 20.92 -25.74 21.77
N GLY A 217 20.76 -24.67 22.54
CA GLY A 217 21.06 -24.69 23.95
C GLY A 217 20.25 -25.83 24.55
N SER A 218 20.93 -26.89 24.96
CA SER A 218 20.35 -27.93 25.78
C SER A 218 19.79 -27.28 27.03
N SER A 219 18.46 -27.31 27.17
CA SER A 219 17.63 -27.34 28.39
C SER A 219 16.36 -26.52 28.17
N TYR A 220 15.43 -27.01 27.33
CA TYR A 220 14.04 -26.84 27.72
C TYR A 220 13.83 -27.82 28.88
N SER A 221 13.80 -27.29 30.11
CA SER A 221 12.98 -27.90 31.14
C SER A 221 11.60 -28.05 30.52
N ALA A 222 11.20 -29.28 30.21
CA ALA A 222 9.82 -29.56 29.83
C ALA A 222 8.92 -28.88 30.86
N PRO A 223 7.78 -28.28 30.47
CA PRO A 223 6.81 -27.86 31.46
C PRO A 223 6.58 -29.06 32.37
N GLN A 224 6.79 -28.89 33.68
CA GLN A 224 6.35 -29.87 34.66
C GLN A 224 4.85 -30.05 34.41
N GLN A 225 4.50 -31.04 33.60
CA GLN A 225 3.22 -31.70 33.76
C GLN A 225 3.21 -32.07 35.23
N GLN A 226 2.25 -31.52 35.96
CA GLN A 226 1.80 -32.15 37.19
C GLN A 226 1.57 -33.61 36.80
N GLN A 227 2.52 -34.47 37.16
CA GLN A 227 2.37 -35.91 37.10
C GLN A 227 1.27 -36.21 38.12
N GLY A 228 0.02 -36.10 37.67
CA GLY A 228 -1.05 -36.91 38.22
C GLY A 228 -0.57 -38.33 38.02
N VAL A 229 -0.03 -38.92 39.09
CA VAL A 229 0.39 -40.32 39.11
C VAL A 229 -0.86 -41.13 38.80
N GLN A 230 -1.06 -41.50 37.52
CA GLN A 230 -2.00 -42.56 37.19
C GLN A 230 -1.45 -43.82 37.84
N ARG A 231 -2.09 -44.25 38.92
CA ARG A 231 -1.70 -45.48 39.60
C ARG A 231 -2.24 -46.61 38.72
N TRP A 232 -1.45 -47.65 38.52
CA TRP A 232 -1.91 -48.82 37.78
C TRP A 232 -1.99 -49.97 38.77
N CYS A 233 -3.19 -50.50 38.95
CA CYS A 233 -3.44 -51.59 39.85
C CYS A 233 -3.41 -52.89 39.06
N THR A 234 -2.82 -53.92 39.65
CA THR A 234 -2.79 -55.25 39.03
C THR A 234 -3.98 -56.02 39.58
N GLN A 235 -4.98 -56.29 38.74
CA GLN A 235 -6.14 -57.07 39.12
C GLN A 235 -5.98 -58.50 38.60
N SER A 236 -6.02 -59.49 39.50
CA SER A 236 -5.96 -60.90 39.16
C SER A 236 -7.29 -61.57 39.49
N GLY A 237 -7.98 -62.10 38.48
CA GLY A 237 -9.19 -62.90 38.63
C GLY A 237 -9.35 -63.85 37.45
N GLY A 238 -9.66 -65.11 37.70
CA GLY A 238 -9.89 -66.11 36.64
C GLY A 238 -8.66 -66.51 35.80
N GLY A 239 -7.45 -66.42 36.36
CA GLY A 239 -6.23 -66.90 35.70
C GLY A 239 -5.59 -65.95 34.68
N VAL A 240 -6.07 -64.72 34.55
CA VAL A 240 -5.45 -63.67 33.71
C VAL A 240 -5.08 -62.46 34.57
N ILE A 241 -3.87 -61.92 34.36
CA ILE A 241 -3.34 -60.74 35.04
C ILE A 241 -3.37 -59.56 34.07
N GLY A 242 -4.13 -58.52 34.39
CA GLY A 242 -4.21 -57.28 33.61
C GLY A 242 -3.93 -56.05 34.46
N ARG A 243 -3.30 -55.02 33.87
CA ARG A 243 -3.14 -53.70 34.49
C ARG A 243 -4.34 -52.82 34.15
N VAL A 244 -5.01 -52.30 35.18
CA VAL A 244 -6.14 -51.36 35.05
C VAL A 244 -5.82 -50.02 35.74
N PRO A 245 -6.36 -48.90 35.26
CA PRO A 245 -6.13 -47.60 35.89
C PRO A 245 -6.76 -47.55 37.28
N CYS A 246 -6.06 -46.92 38.21
CA CYS A 246 -6.48 -46.50 39.54
C CYS A 246 -5.79 -45.17 39.91
#